data_AF-A0A940UQM6-F1
#
_entry.id   AF-A0A940UQM6-F1
#
_cell.length_a   1.000
_cell.length_b   1.000
_cell.length_c   1.000
_cell.angle_alpha   90.00
_cell.angle_beta   90.00
_cell.angle_gamma   90.00
#
_symmetry.space_group_name_H-M   'P 1'
#
loop_
_entity.id
_entity.type
_entity.pdbx_description
1 polymer ?
#
loop_
_entity_poly.entity_id
_entity_poly.type
_entity_poly.pdbx_seq_one_letter_code
_entity_poly.pdbx_strand_id
1 'polypeptide(L)'
;MTERENFFILLNLHFDPPETDEASIREAIGKFKKRIQQGEMSPLPEKKLQAAELRLLLPEMEKTMMDRGLREQEAILAQRRIKSAQEELQEELTLISGKGFVTPEELNLLVKKYAPYGMTKQLIQRTLMVPLREGKNADGAEIALPESVRKELEHQLSIMNYRYRTIYQFLHRTESDQTERLLAATKEKQKMIRESVAPTAEDLASNRLCDVCIKIFADEATRTGYDAYLKTNRFLQLSQQMTQQAAANGNEMTPAMKRAFVTQGRRLYNDISEQELQTYIDTYCRAKGIHMSVPVPSPKPPPAPTPVPTPTSAPVEDIARKRAQEYVNLAKNAIKVDDPKEALQLLNRALKEDPICGEAYIVSLMLEAGVNCEDGLAAGVADLKRMNAWQNAMQYSDSKRQKELENYAKKVDHNILVMDIRRKMELREEQWVQPSS
;
A
#
# COMPACT_ATOMS: atom_id res chain seq x y z
N MET A 1 -9.91 -8.88 -20.29
CA MET A 1 -9.65 -8.33 -21.62
C MET A 1 -9.00 -6.98 -21.40
N THR A 2 -7.73 -6.83 -21.75
CA THR A 2 -7.02 -5.55 -21.70
C THR A 2 -7.69 -4.58 -22.65
N GLU A 3 -8.07 -3.41 -22.13
CA GLU A 3 -8.76 -2.37 -22.89
C GLU A 3 -7.80 -1.85 -23.98
N ARG A 4 -8.07 -2.19 -25.25
CA ARG A 4 -7.24 -1.77 -26.39
C ARG A 4 -7.55 -0.33 -26.78
N GLU A 5 -6.53 0.42 -27.17
CA GLU A 5 -6.70 1.79 -27.63
C GLU A 5 -7.47 1.83 -28.96
N ASN A 6 -8.34 2.82 -29.12
CA ASN A 6 -9.26 2.91 -30.28
C ASN A 6 -8.50 3.17 -31.58
N PHE A 7 -8.94 2.55 -32.69
CA PHE A 7 -8.20 2.61 -33.96
C PHE A 7 -8.17 4.00 -34.61
N PHE A 8 -9.20 4.83 -34.44
CA PHE A 8 -9.17 6.22 -34.93
C PHE A 8 -8.10 7.04 -34.22
N ILE A 9 -7.90 6.80 -32.92
CA ILE A 9 -6.88 7.46 -32.10
C ILE A 9 -5.49 6.97 -32.51
N LEU A 10 -5.30 5.66 -32.64
CA LEU A 10 -4.01 5.06 -33.03
C LEU A 10 -3.55 5.46 -34.44
N LEU A 11 -4.50 5.62 -35.36
CA LEU A 11 -4.27 6.04 -36.74
C LEU A 11 -4.28 7.55 -36.93
N ASN A 12 -4.61 8.31 -35.88
CA ASN A 12 -4.74 9.77 -35.92
C ASN A 12 -5.69 10.24 -37.05
N LEU A 13 -6.85 9.59 -37.16
CA LEU A 13 -7.90 9.88 -38.14
C LEU A 13 -9.03 10.71 -37.53
N HIS A 14 -9.74 11.45 -38.37
CA HIS A 14 -10.93 12.19 -37.96
C HIS A 14 -12.09 11.23 -37.66
N PHE A 15 -12.82 11.48 -36.57
CA PHE A 15 -13.93 10.65 -36.09
C PHE A 15 -15.26 11.43 -35.99
N ASP A 16 -15.24 12.75 -36.19
CA ASP A 16 -16.44 13.62 -36.25
C ASP A 16 -16.32 14.74 -37.31
N PRO A 17 -16.82 14.54 -38.54
CA PRO A 17 -17.37 13.29 -39.05
C PRO A 17 -16.27 12.20 -39.19
N PRO A 18 -16.64 10.91 -39.13
CA PRO A 18 -15.68 9.83 -39.29
C PRO A 18 -15.09 9.80 -40.69
N GLU A 19 -13.79 9.54 -40.80
CA GLU A 19 -13.13 9.41 -42.09
C GLU A 19 -13.75 8.26 -42.91
N THR A 20 -14.33 8.61 -44.05
CA THR A 20 -14.98 7.66 -44.95
C THR A 20 -14.10 7.27 -46.13
N ASP A 21 -13.10 8.09 -46.47
CA ASP A 21 -12.23 7.84 -47.61
C ASP A 21 -11.27 6.66 -47.37
N GLU A 22 -11.50 5.58 -48.10
CA GLU A 22 -10.66 4.37 -48.02
C GLU A 22 -9.20 4.62 -48.40
N ALA A 23 -8.93 5.58 -49.29
CA ALA A 23 -7.56 5.90 -49.68
C ALA A 23 -6.79 6.54 -48.50
N SER A 24 -7.41 7.50 -47.83
CA SER A 24 -6.87 8.14 -46.61
C SER A 24 -6.68 7.14 -45.45
N ILE A 25 -7.61 6.20 -45.27
CA ILE A 25 -7.50 5.14 -44.25
C ILE A 25 -6.35 4.17 -44.55
N ARG A 26 -6.20 3.75 -45.82
CA ARG A 26 -5.07 2.91 -46.25
C ARG A 26 -3.74 3.64 -46.06
N GLU A 27 -3.68 4.94 -46.33
CA GLU A 27 -2.48 5.74 -46.09
C GLU A 27 -2.13 5.80 -44.61
N ALA A 28 -3.12 6.02 -43.73
CA ALA A 28 -2.92 6.04 -42.28
C ALA A 28 -2.43 4.68 -41.74
N ILE A 29 -3.04 3.57 -42.20
CA ILE A 29 -2.57 2.21 -41.88
C ILE A 29 -1.15 1.99 -42.40
N GLY A 30 -0.83 2.49 -43.60
CA GLY A 30 0.52 2.44 -44.16
C GLY A 30 1.56 3.19 -43.30
N LYS A 31 1.22 4.38 -42.81
CA LYS A 31 2.06 5.14 -41.85
C LYS A 31 2.22 4.39 -40.53
N PHE A 32 1.14 3.77 -40.04
CA PHE A 32 1.14 2.96 -38.83
C PHE A 32 2.07 1.73 -38.94
N LYS A 33 2.02 1.01 -40.07
CA LYS A 33 2.95 -0.10 -40.39
C LYS A 33 4.42 0.34 -40.38
N LYS A 34 4.72 1.49 -40.99
CA LYS A 34 6.08 2.05 -40.98
C LYS A 34 6.56 2.38 -39.57
N ARG A 35 5.69 2.90 -38.71
CA ARG A 35 6.00 3.18 -37.29
C ARG A 35 6.34 1.90 -36.52
N ILE A 36 5.58 0.82 -36.73
CA ILE A 36 5.88 -0.50 -36.16
C ILE A 36 7.25 -0.99 -36.62
N GLN A 37 7.53 -0.94 -37.93
CA GLN A 37 8.83 -1.38 -38.48
C GLN A 37 10.00 -0.57 -37.89
N GLN A 38 9.86 0.74 -37.75
CA GLN A 38 10.88 1.59 -37.11
C GLN A 38 11.08 1.24 -35.63
N GLY A 39 10.01 0.89 -34.92
CA GLY A 39 10.06 0.43 -33.53
C GLY A 39 10.71 -0.95 -33.37
N GLU A 40 10.43 -1.90 -34.26
CA GLU A 40 11.06 -3.23 -34.30
C GLU A 40 12.59 -3.12 -34.53
N MET A 41 13.01 -2.19 -35.39
CA MET A 41 14.41 -1.94 -35.73
C MET A 41 15.15 -1.05 -34.70
N SER A 42 14.44 -0.51 -33.71
CA SER A 42 15.02 0.35 -32.68
C SER A 42 15.98 -0.45 -31.77
N PRO A 43 17.12 0.13 -31.33
CA PRO A 43 18.00 -0.53 -30.37
C PRO A 43 17.40 -0.63 -28.95
N LEU A 44 16.36 0.15 -28.65
CA LEU A 44 15.72 0.21 -27.33
C LEU A 44 14.71 -0.93 -27.11
N PRO A 45 14.82 -1.73 -26.03
CA PRO A 45 13.89 -2.84 -25.74
C PRO A 45 12.42 -2.40 -25.60
N GLU A 46 12.18 -1.26 -24.96
CA GLU A 46 10.82 -0.72 -24.75
C GLU A 46 10.10 -0.44 -26.08
N LYS A 47 10.81 0.12 -27.07
CA LYS A 47 10.25 0.40 -28.39
C LYS A 47 9.98 -0.87 -29.19
N LYS A 48 10.79 -1.93 -28.99
CA LYS A 48 10.55 -3.23 -29.60
C LYS A 48 9.31 -3.90 -29.02
N LEU A 49 9.13 -3.83 -27.70
CA LEU A 49 7.95 -4.36 -27.02
C LEU A 49 6.68 -3.65 -27.48
N GLN A 50 6.67 -2.31 -27.48
CA GLN A 50 5.55 -1.51 -27.99
C GLN A 50 5.24 -1.84 -29.46
N ALA A 51 6.27 -2.00 -30.30
CA ALA A 51 6.05 -2.38 -31.70
C ALA A 51 5.43 -3.77 -31.85
N ALA A 52 5.85 -4.74 -31.01
CA ALA A 52 5.28 -6.08 -30.99
C ALA A 52 3.80 -6.07 -30.54
N GLU A 53 3.44 -5.28 -29.53
CA GLU A 53 2.05 -5.11 -29.09
C GLU A 53 1.18 -4.48 -30.20
N LEU A 54 1.66 -3.39 -30.82
CA LEU A 54 0.95 -2.73 -31.91
C LEU A 54 0.82 -3.63 -33.15
N ARG A 55 1.77 -4.54 -33.38
CA ARG A 55 1.71 -5.53 -34.46
C ARG A 55 0.58 -6.53 -34.28
N LEU A 56 0.29 -6.94 -33.05
CA LEU A 56 -0.82 -7.86 -32.74
C LEU A 56 -2.18 -7.24 -33.07
N LEU A 57 -2.29 -5.91 -32.96
CA LEU A 57 -3.52 -5.15 -33.24
C LEU A 57 -3.75 -4.91 -34.75
N LEU A 58 -2.72 -5.06 -35.58
CA LEU A 58 -2.77 -4.70 -37.00
C LEU A 58 -3.84 -5.46 -37.80
N PRO A 59 -4.01 -6.81 -37.67
CA PRO A 59 -5.01 -7.54 -38.44
C PRO A 59 -6.44 -7.13 -38.06
N GLU A 60 -6.70 -6.89 -36.77
CA GLU A 60 -7.99 -6.42 -36.29
C GLU A 60 -8.27 -4.98 -36.75
N MET A 61 -7.25 -4.11 -36.71
CA MET A 61 -7.34 -2.73 -37.21
C MET A 61 -7.67 -2.68 -38.70
N GLU A 62 -7.00 -3.47 -39.53
CA GLU A 62 -7.29 -3.53 -40.97
C GLU A 62 -8.71 -4.00 -41.24
N LYS A 63 -9.16 -5.03 -40.51
CA LYS A 63 -10.54 -5.54 -40.63
C LYS A 63 -11.57 -4.48 -40.24
N THR A 64 -11.40 -3.85 -39.07
CA THR A 64 -12.36 -2.89 -38.51
C THR A 64 -12.40 -1.58 -39.32
N MET A 65 -11.25 -1.10 -39.81
CA MET A 65 -11.20 0.16 -40.55
C MET A 65 -11.59 0.01 -42.02
N MET A 66 -11.42 -1.16 -42.64
CA MET A 66 -11.87 -1.40 -44.02
C MET A 66 -13.36 -1.74 -44.12
N ASP A 67 -13.97 -2.29 -43.07
CA ASP A 67 -15.42 -2.53 -43.02
C ASP A 67 -16.18 -1.28 -42.58
N ARG A 68 -17.19 -0.86 -43.35
CA ARG A 68 -17.95 0.36 -43.06
C ARG A 68 -18.73 0.28 -41.75
N GLY A 69 -19.38 -0.84 -41.45
CA GLY A 69 -20.22 -0.99 -40.25
C GLY A 69 -19.38 -1.04 -38.98
N LEU A 70 -18.27 -1.77 -39.01
CA LEU A 70 -17.33 -1.82 -37.88
C LEU A 70 -16.61 -0.49 -37.68
N ARG A 71 -16.29 0.24 -38.76
CA ARG A 71 -15.71 1.58 -38.70
C ARG A 71 -16.64 2.58 -38.03
N GLU A 72 -17.93 2.58 -38.39
CA GLU A 72 -18.93 3.46 -37.76
C GLU A 72 -19.07 3.16 -36.26
N GLN A 73 -19.03 1.88 -35.86
CA GLN A 73 -19.05 1.49 -34.44
C GLN A 73 -17.78 1.93 -33.70
N GLU A 74 -16.60 1.73 -34.29
CA GLU A 74 -15.32 2.16 -33.73
C GLU A 74 -15.25 3.70 -33.61
N ALA A 75 -15.86 4.44 -34.54
CA ALA A 75 -15.98 5.89 -34.47
C ALA A 75 -16.86 6.37 -33.31
N ILE A 76 -17.99 5.69 -33.05
CA ILE A 76 -18.85 5.98 -31.88
C ILE A 76 -18.10 5.71 -30.57
N LEU A 77 -17.31 4.63 -30.51
CA LEU A 77 -16.47 4.34 -29.36
C LEU A 77 -15.36 5.38 -29.19
N ALA A 78 -14.77 5.87 -30.28
CA ALA A 78 -13.79 6.95 -30.26
C ALA A 78 -14.38 8.24 -29.68
N GLN A 79 -15.60 8.61 -30.13
CA GLN A 79 -16.33 9.76 -29.61
C GLN A 79 -16.59 9.65 -28.11
N ARG A 80 -17.04 8.48 -27.63
CA ARG A 80 -17.25 8.24 -26.19
C ARG A 80 -15.96 8.35 -25.40
N ARG A 81 -14.86 7.76 -25.89
CA ARG A 81 -13.57 7.82 -25.20
C ARG A 81 -13.03 9.24 -25.14
N ILE A 82 -13.18 10.03 -26.20
CA ILE A 82 -12.75 11.43 -26.22
C ILE A 82 -13.60 12.29 -25.29
N LYS A 83 -14.92 12.08 -25.26
CA LYS A 83 -15.79 12.76 -24.30
C LYS A 83 -15.41 12.43 -22.85
N SER A 84 -15.17 11.14 -22.55
CA SER A 84 -14.66 10.72 -21.25
C SER A 84 -13.28 11.31 -20.94
N ALA A 85 -12.37 11.38 -21.91
CA ALA A 85 -11.08 12.03 -21.73
C ALA A 85 -11.19 13.56 -21.54
N GLN A 86 -12.22 14.20 -22.10
CA GLN A 86 -12.53 15.61 -21.84
C GLN A 86 -13.03 15.81 -20.41
N GLU A 87 -13.89 14.91 -19.92
CA GLU A 87 -14.38 14.91 -18.54
C GLU A 87 -13.23 14.68 -17.55
N GLU A 88 -12.36 13.68 -17.80
CA GLU A 88 -11.13 13.43 -17.03
C GLU A 88 -10.19 14.64 -17.03
N LEU A 89 -9.98 15.27 -18.20
CA LEU A 89 -9.19 16.49 -18.31
C LEU A 89 -9.82 17.64 -17.50
N GLN A 90 -11.15 17.79 -17.52
CA GLN A 90 -11.84 18.81 -16.74
C GLN A 90 -11.68 18.59 -15.24
N GLU A 91 -11.85 17.35 -14.75
CA GLU A 91 -11.63 17.00 -13.35
C GLU A 91 -10.19 17.31 -12.92
N GLU A 92 -9.20 16.89 -13.72
CA GLU A 92 -7.78 17.13 -13.44
C GLU A 92 -7.44 18.63 -13.50
N LEU A 93 -8.05 19.37 -14.43
CA LEU A 93 -7.95 20.84 -14.49
C LEU A 93 -8.59 21.50 -13.28
N THR A 94 -9.75 21.05 -12.79
CA THR A 94 -10.38 21.60 -11.57
C THR A 94 -9.51 21.37 -10.34
N LEU A 95 -8.85 20.20 -10.26
CA LEU A 95 -7.93 19.88 -9.18
C LEU A 95 -6.68 20.78 -9.21
N ILE A 96 -6.05 20.90 -10.39
CA ILE A 96 -4.83 21.71 -10.57
C ILE A 96 -5.12 23.20 -10.42
N SER A 97 -6.26 23.67 -10.91
CA SER A 97 -6.69 25.07 -10.80
C SER A 97 -7.17 25.45 -9.40
N GLY A 98 -7.46 24.48 -8.52
CA GLY A 98 -7.81 24.72 -7.11
C GLY A 98 -6.75 25.52 -6.33
N LYS A 99 -5.50 25.56 -6.81
CA LYS A 99 -4.42 26.40 -6.24
C LYS A 99 -4.43 27.87 -6.71
N GLY A 100 -5.34 28.25 -7.62
CA GLY A 100 -5.51 29.63 -8.09
C GLY A 100 -4.54 30.10 -9.19
N PHE A 101 -3.68 29.22 -9.72
CA PHE A 101 -2.87 29.43 -10.94
C PHE A 101 -2.52 28.06 -11.56
N VAL A 102 -2.08 28.03 -12.82
CA VAL A 102 -1.55 26.80 -13.47
C VAL A 102 -0.17 27.09 -14.05
N THR A 103 0.79 26.18 -13.85
CA THR A 103 2.16 26.37 -14.33
C THR A 103 2.32 25.91 -15.79
N PRO A 104 3.32 26.45 -16.53
CA PRO A 104 3.62 26.00 -17.89
C PRO A 104 4.02 24.52 -17.96
N GLU A 105 4.66 23.99 -16.92
CA GLU A 105 5.07 22.58 -16.83
C GLU A 105 3.86 21.66 -16.68
N GLU A 106 2.93 21.99 -15.78
CA GLU A 106 1.69 21.23 -15.60
C GLU A 106 0.83 21.27 -16.86
N LEU A 107 0.77 22.43 -17.51
CA LEU A 107 0.11 22.56 -18.80
C LEU A 107 0.76 21.64 -19.85
N ASN A 108 2.09 21.59 -19.91
CA ASN A 108 2.79 20.71 -20.86
C ASN A 108 2.57 19.22 -20.53
N LEU A 109 2.45 18.85 -19.25
CA LEU A 109 2.12 17.49 -18.84
C LEU A 109 0.70 17.09 -19.26
N LEU A 110 -0.29 17.96 -19.05
CA LEU A 110 -1.67 17.76 -19.50
C LEU A 110 -1.73 17.66 -21.03
N VAL A 111 -1.04 18.55 -21.74
CA VAL A 111 -0.94 18.49 -23.21
C VAL A 111 -0.33 17.17 -23.65
N LYS A 112 0.73 16.69 -23.00
CA LYS A 112 1.35 15.41 -23.34
C LYS A 112 0.42 14.22 -23.08
N LYS A 113 -0.31 14.23 -21.97
CA LYS A 113 -1.24 13.17 -21.56
C LYS A 113 -2.46 13.09 -22.48
N TYR A 114 -3.01 14.24 -22.88
CA TYR A 114 -4.24 14.32 -23.66
C TYR A 114 -4.05 14.62 -25.16
N ALA A 115 -2.81 14.81 -25.62
CA ALA A 115 -2.49 14.97 -27.05
C ALA A 115 -3.04 13.84 -27.95
N PRO A 116 -3.01 12.55 -27.55
CA PRO A 116 -3.59 11.47 -28.35
C PRO A 116 -5.10 11.66 -28.59
N TYR A 117 -5.81 12.33 -27.68
CA TYR A 117 -7.25 12.57 -27.78
C TYR A 117 -7.60 13.88 -28.51
N GLY A 118 -6.61 14.53 -29.16
CA GLY A 118 -6.82 15.79 -29.89
C GLY A 118 -6.84 17.04 -29.01
N MET A 119 -6.50 16.94 -27.71
CA MET A 119 -6.45 18.09 -26.81
C MET A 119 -5.18 18.91 -27.05
N THR A 120 -5.31 19.97 -27.84
CA THR A 120 -4.21 20.88 -28.12
C THR A 120 -3.94 21.81 -26.94
N LYS A 121 -2.71 22.32 -26.85
CA LYS A 121 -2.32 23.34 -25.85
C LYS A 121 -3.27 24.53 -25.83
N GLN A 122 -3.72 24.99 -27.00
CA GLN A 122 -4.65 26.11 -27.11
C GLN A 122 -6.05 25.78 -26.56
N LEU A 123 -6.53 24.55 -26.76
CA LEU A 123 -7.81 24.11 -26.23
C LEU A 123 -7.76 24.03 -24.70
N ILE A 124 -6.73 23.39 -24.16
CA ILE A 124 -6.53 23.28 -22.70
C ILE A 124 -6.36 24.67 -22.07
N GLN A 125 -5.63 25.58 -22.73
CA GLN A 125 -5.47 26.96 -22.28
C GLN A 125 -6.77 27.78 -22.29
N ARG A 126 -7.67 27.54 -23.26
CA ARG A 126 -8.99 28.20 -23.31
C ARG A 126 -9.93 27.72 -22.21
N THR A 127 -9.81 26.44 -21.83
CA THR A 127 -10.60 25.83 -20.76
C THR A 127 -10.12 26.25 -19.37
N LEU A 128 -8.87 26.72 -19.24
CA LEU A 128 -8.35 27.26 -17.99
C LEU A 128 -9.07 28.55 -17.61
N MET A 129 -9.84 28.50 -16.52
CA MET A 129 -10.47 29.69 -15.92
C MET A 129 -9.51 30.51 -15.05
N VAL A 130 -8.25 30.08 -14.96
CA VAL A 130 -7.29 30.56 -13.99
C VAL A 130 -6.01 30.99 -14.72
N PRO A 131 -5.38 32.12 -14.35
CA PRO A 131 -4.23 32.64 -15.09
C PRO A 131 -3.08 31.64 -15.13
N LEU A 132 -2.47 31.52 -16.31
CA LEU A 132 -1.15 30.93 -16.46
C LEU A 132 -0.17 31.86 -15.76
N ARG A 133 0.38 31.38 -14.66
CA ARG A 133 1.55 31.99 -14.05
C ARG A 133 2.65 30.98 -14.24
N GLU A 134 3.84 31.43 -14.64
CA GLU A 134 5.02 30.67 -14.25
C GLU A 134 4.83 30.37 -12.77
N GLY A 135 5.04 29.11 -12.39
CA GLY A 135 5.11 28.85 -10.96
C GLY A 135 6.09 29.89 -10.44
N LYS A 136 5.62 30.80 -9.58
CA LYS A 136 6.54 31.32 -8.57
C LYS A 136 7.16 30.04 -8.06
N ASN A 137 8.47 29.89 -8.21
CA ASN A 137 9.23 28.67 -7.91
C ASN A 137 9.14 28.30 -6.42
N ALA A 138 8.03 28.52 -5.73
CA ALA A 138 8.05 29.43 -4.60
C ALA A 138 8.95 30.66 -4.89
N ASP A 139 8.52 31.87 -4.53
CA ASP A 139 9.49 32.94 -4.33
C ASP A 139 10.23 32.62 -3.03
N GLY A 140 11.18 31.70 -3.20
CA GLY A 140 11.72 30.80 -2.23
C GLY A 140 12.44 29.74 -3.04
N ALA A 141 13.48 30.16 -3.76
CA ALA A 141 14.57 29.24 -4.04
C ALA A 141 15.04 28.72 -2.67
N GLU A 142 14.40 27.68 -2.14
CA GLU A 142 15.13 26.69 -1.38
C GLU A 142 16.21 26.27 -2.35
N ILE A 143 17.41 26.81 -2.15
CA ILE A 143 18.59 26.48 -2.93
C ILE A 143 18.60 24.96 -3.01
N ALA A 144 18.23 24.34 -4.12
CA ALA A 144 18.11 22.88 -4.12
C ALA A 144 19.52 22.30 -4.21
N LEU A 145 19.84 21.32 -3.36
CA LEU A 145 21.14 20.66 -3.42
C LEU A 145 21.35 20.06 -4.83
N PRO A 146 22.50 20.29 -5.50
CA PRO A 146 22.74 19.78 -6.85
C PRO A 146 22.54 18.26 -6.92
N GLU A 147 21.83 17.78 -7.95
CA GLU A 147 21.46 16.36 -8.10
C GLU A 147 22.67 15.42 -8.08
N SER A 148 23.82 15.86 -8.62
CA SER A 148 25.07 15.11 -8.58
C SER A 148 25.61 14.93 -7.16
N VAL A 149 25.54 15.98 -6.33
CA VAL A 149 25.97 15.95 -4.92
C VAL A 149 25.01 15.11 -4.10
N ARG A 150 23.70 15.17 -4.40
CA ARG A 150 22.68 14.36 -3.74
C ARG A 150 22.88 12.87 -3.98
N LYS A 151 23.02 12.44 -5.24
CA LYS A 151 23.25 11.03 -5.58
C LYS A 151 24.53 10.49 -4.95
N GLU A 152 25.60 11.29 -4.96
CA GLU A 152 26.86 10.91 -4.33
C GLU A 152 26.71 10.76 -2.80
N LEU A 153 26.02 11.71 -2.15
CA LEU A 153 25.72 11.63 -0.71
C LEU A 153 24.94 10.35 -0.38
N GLU A 154 23.85 10.08 -1.11
CA GLU A 154 23.01 8.89 -0.89
C GLU A 154 23.82 7.61 -1.08
N HIS A 155 24.66 7.55 -2.11
CA HIS A 155 25.53 6.42 -2.37
C HIS A 155 26.54 6.19 -1.25
N GLN A 156 27.25 7.22 -0.79
CA GLN A 156 28.23 7.07 0.28
C GLN A 156 27.58 6.67 1.61
N LEU A 157 26.41 7.24 1.94
CA LEU A 157 25.65 6.83 3.13
C LEU A 157 25.16 5.37 3.04
N SER A 158 24.82 4.89 1.84
CA SER A 158 24.42 3.50 1.62
C SER A 158 25.58 2.51 1.85
N ILE A 159 26.80 2.85 1.43
CA ILE A 159 28.01 2.05 1.66
C ILE A 159 28.28 1.92 3.16
N MET A 160 28.02 2.99 3.92
CA MET A 160 28.16 3.03 5.38
C MET A 160 26.93 2.48 6.13
N ASN A 161 26.03 1.77 5.43
CA ASN A 161 24.82 1.15 5.96
C ASN A 161 23.94 2.14 6.77
N TYR A 162 23.85 3.39 6.31
CA TYR A 162 23.05 4.44 6.93
C TYR A 162 23.34 4.67 8.42
N ARG A 163 24.57 4.42 8.88
CA ARG A 163 25.01 4.62 10.27
C ARG A 163 24.76 6.05 10.76
N TYR A 164 24.85 7.03 9.86
CA TYR A 164 24.61 8.44 10.13
C TYR A 164 23.36 8.91 9.39
N ARG A 165 22.46 9.58 10.12
CA ARG A 165 21.21 10.13 9.56
C ARG A 165 21.44 11.43 8.80
N THR A 166 22.43 12.20 9.25
CA THR A 166 22.80 13.48 8.66
C THR A 166 24.31 13.62 8.63
N ILE A 167 24.83 14.44 7.70
CA ILE A 167 26.25 14.81 7.69
C ILE A 167 26.67 15.55 8.97
N TYR A 168 25.74 16.22 9.66
CA TYR A 168 25.97 16.82 10.98
C TYR A 168 26.30 15.76 12.03
N GLN A 169 25.53 14.67 12.06
CA GLN A 169 25.81 13.53 12.94
C GLN A 169 27.13 12.86 12.60
N PHE A 170 27.47 12.75 11.31
CA PHE A 170 28.76 12.22 10.86
C PHE A 170 29.93 13.08 11.37
N LEU A 171 29.78 14.39 11.43
CA LEU A 171 30.81 15.31 11.93
C LEU A 171 30.77 15.52 13.45
N HIS A 172 29.78 14.95 14.14
CA HIS A 172 29.49 15.22 15.56
C HIS A 172 29.27 16.73 15.82
N ARG A 173 28.55 17.39 14.92
CA ARG A 173 28.23 18.82 14.95
C ARG A 173 26.71 19.04 14.85
N THR A 174 26.28 20.26 15.09
CA THR A 174 24.85 20.63 15.04
C THR A 174 24.55 21.53 13.85
N GLU A 175 23.28 21.55 13.44
CA GLU A 175 22.75 22.44 12.40
C GLU A 175 22.89 23.93 12.74
N SER A 176 23.18 24.27 14.01
CA SER A 176 23.42 25.63 14.49
C SER A 176 24.88 26.11 14.34
N ASP A 177 25.82 25.21 14.00
CA ASP A 177 27.22 25.59 13.83
C ASP A 177 27.43 26.46 12.57
N GLN A 178 28.46 27.31 12.59
CA GLN A 178 28.82 28.13 11.42
C GLN A 178 29.43 27.26 10.31
N THR A 179 29.16 27.61 9.05
CA THR A 179 29.60 26.85 7.87
C THR A 179 31.12 26.68 7.83
N GLU A 180 31.89 27.70 8.23
CA GLU A 180 33.35 27.64 8.34
C GLU A 180 33.83 26.58 9.35
N ARG A 181 33.15 26.45 10.48
CA ARG A 181 33.47 25.45 11.51
C ARG A 181 33.17 24.04 11.04
N LEU A 182 32.06 23.86 10.32
CA LEU A 182 31.69 22.59 9.70
C LEU A 182 32.70 22.17 8.62
N LEU A 183 33.14 23.11 7.79
CA LEU A 183 34.18 22.88 6.79
C LEU A 183 35.53 22.53 7.44
N ALA A 184 35.93 23.25 8.50
CA ALA A 184 37.14 22.96 9.26
C ALA A 184 37.12 21.57 9.89
N ALA A 185 36.01 21.20 10.54
CA ALA A 185 35.82 19.87 11.12
C ALA A 185 35.85 18.76 10.04
N THR A 186 35.30 19.03 8.86
CA THR A 186 35.34 18.10 7.73
C THR A 186 36.78 17.86 7.25
N LYS A 187 37.56 18.94 7.08
CA LYS A 187 38.96 18.88 6.67
C LYS A 187 39.84 18.19 7.71
N GLU A 188 39.59 18.45 8.99
CA GLU A 188 40.28 17.80 10.11
C GLU A 188 40.03 16.29 10.11
N LYS A 189 38.76 15.87 10.01
CA LYS A 189 38.40 14.45 9.92
C LYS A 189 39.02 13.79 8.68
N GLN A 190 39.02 14.48 7.55
CA GLN A 190 39.66 13.99 6.31
C GLN A 190 41.18 13.85 6.47
N LYS A 191 41.84 14.79 7.17
CA LYS A 191 43.27 14.73 7.47
C LYS A 191 43.60 13.52 8.35
N MET A 192 42.84 13.29 9.43
CA MET A 192 43.01 12.13 10.30
C MET A 192 42.92 10.80 9.52
N ILE A 193 42.00 10.71 8.57
CA ILE A 193 41.86 9.52 7.72
C ILE A 193 43.07 9.35 6.78
N ARG A 194 43.56 10.44 6.18
CA ARG A 194 44.72 10.41 5.24
C ARG A 194 46.03 10.10 5.95
N GLU A 195 46.17 10.49 7.20
CA GLU A 195 47.35 10.23 8.04
C GLU A 195 47.31 8.83 8.69
N SER A 196 46.21 8.07 8.50
CA SER A 196 46.11 6.68 8.95
C SER A 196 47.06 5.77 8.17
N VAL A 197 47.85 4.99 8.91
CA VAL A 197 48.87 4.08 8.34
C VAL A 197 48.22 2.85 7.66
N ALA A 198 47.00 2.48 8.04
CA ALA A 198 46.26 1.36 7.48
C ALA A 198 44.76 1.71 7.36
N PRO A 199 44.35 2.46 6.31
CA PRO A 199 42.97 2.88 6.16
C PRO A 199 42.06 1.68 5.90
N THR A 200 41.01 1.54 6.71
CA THR A 200 39.98 0.53 6.53
C THR A 200 39.05 0.89 5.36
N ALA A 201 38.24 -0.07 4.91
CA ALA A 201 37.20 0.21 3.92
C ALA A 201 36.21 1.29 4.41
N GLU A 202 35.94 1.35 5.71
CA GLU A 202 35.10 2.37 6.35
C GLU A 202 35.78 3.76 6.33
N ASP A 203 37.10 3.81 6.51
CA ASP A 203 37.87 5.05 6.41
C ASP A 203 37.87 5.60 4.98
N LEU A 204 38.00 4.74 3.97
CA LEU A 204 37.94 5.14 2.56
C LEU A 204 36.55 5.67 2.17
N ALA A 205 35.47 5.02 2.63
CA ALA A 205 34.11 5.51 2.44
C ALA A 205 33.87 6.84 3.19
N SER A 206 34.39 6.96 4.42
CA SER A 206 34.34 8.20 5.21
C SER A 206 35.09 9.35 4.54
N ASN A 207 36.22 9.07 3.87
CA ASN A 207 36.98 10.06 3.11
C ASN A 207 36.17 10.60 1.92
N ARG A 208 35.50 9.71 1.18
CA ARG A 208 34.58 10.10 0.09
C ARG A 208 33.40 10.91 0.61
N LEU A 209 32.85 10.54 1.77
CA LEU A 209 31.80 11.32 2.42
C LEU A 209 32.31 12.71 2.84
N CYS A 210 33.55 12.83 3.33
CA CYS A 210 34.19 14.13 3.59
C CYS A 210 34.29 14.98 2.31
N ASP A 211 34.61 14.41 1.15
CA ASP A 211 34.63 15.16 -0.12
C ASP A 211 33.25 15.72 -0.49
N VAL A 212 32.18 14.97 -0.19
CA VAL A 212 30.80 15.43 -0.36
C VAL A 212 30.47 16.54 0.64
N CYS A 213 30.84 16.38 1.92
CA CYS A 213 30.65 17.41 2.94
C CYS A 213 31.36 18.72 2.57
N ILE A 214 32.57 18.66 2.01
CA ILE A 214 33.30 19.86 1.55
C ILE A 214 32.51 20.59 0.46
N LYS A 215 31.88 19.86 -0.47
CA LYS A 215 31.03 20.46 -1.52
C LYS A 215 29.76 21.07 -0.93
N ILE A 216 29.15 20.44 0.08
CA ILE A 216 27.92 20.93 0.73
C ILE A 216 28.19 22.17 1.60
N PHE A 217 29.32 22.21 2.30
CA PHE A 217 29.73 23.33 3.15
C PHE A 217 30.60 24.36 2.42
N ALA A 218 30.68 24.29 1.09
CA ALA A 218 31.46 25.24 0.29
C ALA A 218 30.93 26.67 0.43
N ASP A 219 29.61 26.82 0.42
CA ASP A 219 28.92 28.09 0.64
C ASP A 219 27.65 27.92 1.49
N GLU A 220 27.10 29.03 1.97
CA GLU A 220 25.89 29.03 2.79
C GLU A 220 24.64 28.64 1.97
N ALA A 221 24.71 28.82 0.65
CA ALA A 221 23.61 28.48 -0.24
C ALA A 221 23.46 26.95 -0.35
N THR A 222 24.53 26.21 -0.63
CA THR A 222 24.56 24.76 -0.72
C THR A 222 24.24 24.10 0.62
N ARG A 223 24.64 24.73 1.74
CA ARG A 223 24.22 24.31 3.08
C ARG A 223 22.71 24.46 3.27
N THR A 224 22.17 25.65 2.98
CA THR A 224 20.73 25.89 3.07
C THR A 224 19.96 24.89 2.22
N GLY A 225 20.53 24.49 1.08
CA GLY A 225 19.97 23.44 0.24
C GLY A 225 20.05 22.04 0.76
N TYR A 226 21.10 21.72 1.49
CA TYR A 226 21.18 20.48 2.23
C TYR A 226 20.17 20.45 3.40
N ASP A 227 19.98 21.57 4.10
CA ASP A 227 19.01 21.68 5.20
C ASP A 227 17.57 21.56 4.68
N ALA A 228 17.27 22.15 3.51
CA ALA A 228 16.02 21.94 2.79
C ALA A 228 15.84 20.45 2.37
N TYR A 229 16.91 19.83 1.85
CA TYR A 229 16.91 18.41 1.49
C TYR A 229 16.61 17.51 2.70
N LEU A 230 17.14 17.83 3.89
CA LEU A 230 16.89 17.08 5.11
C LEU A 230 15.41 17.07 5.52
N LYS A 231 14.65 18.15 5.28
CA LYS A 231 13.22 18.19 5.63
C LYS A 231 12.43 17.05 4.98
N THR A 232 12.84 16.65 3.77
CA THR A 232 12.18 15.58 3.02
C THR A 232 12.94 14.26 3.08
N ASN A 233 14.26 14.23 3.25
CA ASN A 233 15.05 13.00 3.14
C ASN A 233 15.85 12.66 4.41
N ARG A 234 15.44 13.18 5.58
CA ARG A 234 16.07 12.90 6.89
C ARG A 234 16.24 11.41 7.19
N PHE A 235 15.26 10.59 6.81
CA PHE A 235 15.28 9.14 7.01
C PHE A 235 15.50 8.45 5.68
N LEU A 236 16.73 8.54 5.15
CA LEU A 236 17.04 8.12 3.79
C LEU A 236 16.64 6.66 3.52
N GLN A 237 17.00 5.73 4.42
CA GLN A 237 16.63 4.32 4.31
C GLN A 237 15.10 4.12 4.24
N LEU A 238 14.35 4.83 5.09
CA LEU A 238 12.88 4.74 5.12
C LEU A 238 12.28 5.34 3.85
N SER A 239 12.81 6.48 3.41
CA SER A 239 12.35 7.22 2.23
C SER A 239 12.55 6.43 0.92
N GLN A 240 13.68 5.73 0.78
CA GLN A 240 13.95 4.86 -0.36
C GLN A 240 12.98 3.67 -0.39
N GLN A 241 12.75 3.03 0.76
CA GLN A 241 11.80 1.92 0.87
C GLN A 241 10.36 2.37 0.56
N MET A 242 9.97 3.55 1.05
CA MET A 242 8.66 4.13 0.74
C MET A 242 8.49 4.37 -0.76
N THR A 243 9.50 4.92 -1.42
CA THR A 243 9.47 5.15 -2.88
C THR A 243 9.38 3.85 -3.66
N GLN A 244 10.15 2.83 -3.30
CA GLN A 244 10.12 1.52 -3.95
C GLN A 244 8.75 0.84 -3.80
N GLN A 245 8.17 0.87 -2.59
CA GLN A 245 6.88 0.25 -2.31
C GLN A 245 5.71 1.04 -2.93
N ALA A 246 5.78 2.37 -2.95
CA ALA A 246 4.81 3.20 -3.67
C ALA A 246 4.86 2.92 -5.17
N ALA A 247 6.05 2.86 -5.77
CA ALA A 247 6.21 2.54 -7.19
C ALA A 247 5.64 1.16 -7.57
N ALA A 248 5.81 0.16 -6.70
CA ALA A 248 5.21 -1.17 -6.88
C ALA A 248 3.67 -1.14 -6.81
N ASN A 249 3.09 -0.16 -6.12
CA ASN A 249 1.65 -0.01 -5.92
C ASN A 249 1.06 1.14 -6.76
N GLY A 250 1.56 1.38 -7.98
CA GLY A 250 1.00 2.39 -8.87
C GLY A 250 1.17 3.84 -8.38
N ASN A 251 2.21 4.10 -7.58
CA ASN A 251 2.51 5.38 -6.93
C ASN A 251 1.50 5.76 -5.82
N GLU A 252 0.89 4.75 -5.18
CA GLU A 252 -0.02 4.92 -4.04
C GLU A 252 0.57 4.40 -2.72
N MET A 253 0.16 5.03 -1.62
CA MET A 253 0.50 4.66 -0.25
C MET A 253 -0.78 4.41 0.55
N THR A 254 -1.01 3.15 0.95
CA THR A 254 -2.21 2.80 1.73
C THR A 254 -2.07 3.15 3.23
N PRO A 255 -3.17 3.34 3.98
CA PRO A 255 -3.12 3.53 5.42
C PRO A 255 -2.49 2.36 6.20
N ALA A 256 -2.52 1.15 5.64
CA ALA A 256 -1.84 -0.01 6.20
C ALA A 256 -0.32 0.09 6.00
N MET A 257 0.13 0.46 4.79
CA MET A 257 1.55 0.71 4.49
C MET A 257 2.11 1.85 5.34
N LYS A 258 1.37 2.96 5.49
CA LYS A 258 1.75 4.07 6.37
C LYS A 258 2.00 3.58 7.81
N ARG A 259 1.08 2.77 8.38
CA ARG A 259 1.24 2.19 9.72
C ARG A 259 2.45 1.25 9.82
N ALA A 260 2.70 0.45 8.78
CA ALA A 260 3.88 -0.41 8.71
C ALA A 260 5.18 0.42 8.69
N PHE A 261 5.25 1.49 7.89
CA PHE A 261 6.41 2.38 7.83
C PHE A 261 6.63 3.15 9.13
N VAL A 262 5.57 3.57 9.82
CA VAL A 262 5.68 4.16 11.17
C VAL A 262 6.26 3.15 12.16
N THR A 263 5.77 1.91 12.14
CA THR A 263 6.26 0.83 13.02
C THR A 263 7.73 0.51 12.72
N GLN A 264 8.10 0.45 11.45
CA GLN A 264 9.48 0.23 11.02
C GLN A 264 10.40 1.40 11.38
N GLY A 265 9.93 2.64 11.17
CA GLY A 265 10.65 3.84 11.57
C GLY A 265 10.95 3.85 13.06
N ARG A 266 10.02 3.43 13.92
CA ARG A 266 10.25 3.31 15.36
C ARG A 266 11.29 2.26 15.74
N ARG A 267 11.47 1.21 14.92
CA ARG A 267 12.51 0.18 15.14
C ARG A 267 13.90 0.64 14.69
N LEU A 268 13.96 1.41 13.61
CA LEU A 268 15.21 1.95 13.06
C LEU A 268 15.68 3.20 13.81
N TYR A 269 14.73 3.97 14.35
CA TYR A 269 14.96 5.28 14.97
C TYR A 269 14.27 5.34 16.35
N ASN A 270 14.98 4.88 17.38
CA ASN A 270 14.45 4.71 18.75
C ASN A 270 14.13 6.02 19.50
N ASP A 271 14.62 7.15 19.00
CA ASP A 271 14.60 8.49 19.59
C ASP A 271 13.46 9.38 19.05
N ILE A 272 12.62 8.85 18.16
CA ILE A 272 11.58 9.63 17.47
C ILE A 272 10.18 9.20 17.88
N SER A 273 9.31 10.19 18.06
CA SER A 273 7.90 9.96 18.39
C SER A 273 7.12 9.46 17.18
N GLU A 274 6.03 8.76 17.46
CA GLU A 274 5.14 8.26 16.41
C GLU A 274 4.52 9.39 15.57
N GLN A 275 4.17 10.51 16.21
CA GLN A 275 3.60 11.68 15.54
C GLN A 275 4.61 12.35 14.59
N GLU A 276 5.87 12.45 14.98
CA GLU A 276 6.92 12.99 14.11
C GLU A 276 7.16 12.09 12.89
N LEU A 277 7.16 10.76 13.06
CA LEU A 277 7.26 9.81 11.95
C LEU A 277 6.06 9.90 11.00
N GLN A 278 4.84 10.03 11.55
CA GLN A 278 3.65 10.23 10.73
C GLN A 278 3.72 11.52 9.93
N THR A 279 4.12 12.62 10.58
CA THR A 279 4.29 13.93 9.94
C THR A 279 5.35 13.91 8.85
N TYR A 280 6.48 13.24 9.11
CA TYR A 280 7.53 13.04 8.12
C TYR A 280 7.02 12.25 6.91
N ILE A 281 6.35 11.12 7.14
CA ILE A 281 5.80 10.27 6.07
C ILE A 281 4.82 11.06 5.21
N ASP A 282 3.93 11.84 5.82
CA ASP A 282 2.96 12.67 5.10
C ASP A 282 3.64 13.76 4.27
N THR A 283 4.64 14.42 4.86
CA THR A 283 5.44 15.45 4.18
C THR A 283 6.21 14.85 3.00
N TYR A 284 6.80 13.67 3.18
CA TYR A 284 7.53 12.96 2.15
C TYR A 284 6.63 12.52 0.98
N CYS A 285 5.49 11.89 1.28
CA CYS A 285 4.54 11.46 0.26
C CYS A 285 4.04 12.64 -0.56
N ARG A 286 3.70 13.76 0.08
CA ARG A 286 3.31 15.00 -0.62
C ARG A 286 4.43 15.55 -1.50
N ALA A 287 5.65 15.63 -0.98
CA ALA A 287 6.79 16.14 -1.74
C ALA A 287 7.17 15.27 -2.95
N LYS A 288 6.88 13.96 -2.89
CA LYS A 288 7.14 13.01 -3.98
C LYS A 288 5.95 12.74 -4.90
N GLY A 289 4.81 13.39 -4.66
CA GLY A 289 3.58 13.14 -5.42
C GLY A 289 3.06 11.71 -5.26
N ILE A 290 3.37 11.05 -4.13
CA ILE A 290 2.83 9.72 -3.80
C ILE A 290 1.42 9.94 -3.25
N HIS A 291 0.43 9.34 -3.90
CA HIS A 291 -0.96 9.49 -3.50
C HIS A 291 -1.23 8.67 -2.25
N MET A 292 -1.64 9.33 -1.16
CA MET A 292 -2.19 8.59 -0.02
C MET A 292 -3.60 8.17 -0.38
N SER A 293 -3.81 6.86 -0.55
CA SER A 293 -5.16 6.35 -0.75
C SER A 293 -5.97 6.70 0.50
N VAL A 294 -7.07 7.43 0.32
CA VAL A 294 -8.11 7.51 1.35
C VAL A 294 -8.49 6.07 1.66
N PRO A 295 -8.66 5.66 2.93
CA PRO A 295 -9.15 4.31 3.21
C PRO A 295 -10.38 4.11 2.34
N VAL A 296 -10.30 3.21 1.36
CA VAL A 296 -11.49 2.68 0.72
C VAL A 296 -12.30 2.21 1.91
N PRO A 297 -13.48 2.80 2.20
CA PRO A 297 -14.34 2.22 3.20
C PRO A 297 -14.49 0.79 2.74
N SER A 298 -14.08 -0.17 3.57
CA SER A 298 -14.32 -1.59 3.32
C SER A 298 -15.71 -1.67 2.71
N PRO A 299 -15.90 -2.31 1.53
CA PRO A 299 -17.19 -2.33 0.86
C PRO A 299 -18.21 -2.59 1.95
N LYS A 300 -19.11 -1.60 2.14
CA LYS A 300 -20.09 -1.63 3.23
C LYS A 300 -20.66 -3.05 3.16
N PRO A 301 -20.57 -3.86 4.23
CA PRO A 301 -21.19 -5.19 4.18
C PRO A 301 -22.57 -4.96 3.59
N PRO A 302 -22.96 -5.73 2.55
CA PRO A 302 -24.18 -5.47 1.80
C PRO A 302 -25.28 -5.18 2.82
N PRO A 303 -26.09 -4.12 2.59
CA PRO A 303 -27.11 -3.74 3.56
C PRO A 303 -27.81 -5.01 3.98
N ALA A 304 -27.79 -5.29 5.29
CA ALA A 304 -28.46 -6.46 5.84
C ALA A 304 -29.81 -6.53 5.13
N PRO A 305 -30.16 -7.65 4.48
CA PRO A 305 -31.46 -7.77 3.85
C PRO A 305 -32.47 -7.27 4.88
N THR A 306 -33.28 -6.30 4.48
CA THR A 306 -34.37 -5.79 5.29
C THR A 306 -35.05 -7.00 5.90
N PRO A 307 -35.37 -7.02 7.20
CA PRO A 307 -36.03 -8.16 7.80
C PRO A 307 -37.34 -8.35 7.04
N VAL A 308 -37.34 -9.28 6.10
CA VAL A 308 -38.55 -9.88 5.59
C VAL A 308 -39.17 -10.49 6.85
N PRO A 309 -40.41 -10.14 7.21
CA PRO A 309 -41.09 -10.85 8.27
C PRO A 309 -41.37 -12.26 7.74
N THR A 310 -40.39 -13.13 7.92
CA THR A 310 -40.51 -14.58 7.73
C THR A 310 -40.61 -15.16 9.14
N PRO A 311 -41.53 -16.11 9.34
CA PRO A 311 -42.37 -16.18 10.51
C PRO A 311 -41.60 -16.63 11.75
N THR A 312 -42.03 -16.13 12.90
CA THR A 312 -41.74 -16.62 14.24
C THR A 312 -41.45 -18.12 14.29
N SER A 313 -40.18 -18.49 14.44
CA SER A 313 -39.74 -19.78 15.00
C SER A 313 -39.00 -19.59 16.33
N ALA A 314 -39.42 -18.59 17.12
CA ALA A 314 -38.86 -18.27 18.43
C ALA A 314 -39.10 -19.30 19.57
N PRO A 315 -39.97 -20.34 19.48
CA PRO A 315 -40.08 -21.28 20.61
C PRO A 315 -39.06 -22.42 20.62
N VAL A 316 -38.57 -22.87 19.44
CA VAL A 316 -37.92 -24.20 19.35
C VAL A 316 -36.41 -24.15 19.65
N GLU A 317 -35.69 -23.14 19.15
CA GLU A 317 -34.24 -23.00 19.38
C GLU A 317 -33.88 -22.66 20.83
N ASP A 318 -34.71 -21.88 21.51
CA ASP A 318 -34.48 -21.51 22.91
C ASP A 318 -34.79 -22.67 23.87
N ILE A 319 -35.72 -23.56 23.50
CA ILE A 319 -35.99 -24.80 24.24
C ILE A 319 -34.85 -25.81 24.02
N ALA A 320 -34.37 -25.97 22.78
CA ALA A 320 -33.27 -26.87 22.46
C ALA A 320 -31.97 -26.47 23.19
N ARG A 321 -31.66 -25.16 23.23
CA ARG A 321 -30.51 -24.64 24.01
C ARG A 321 -30.65 -24.87 25.51
N LYS A 322 -31.84 -24.67 26.07
CA LYS A 322 -32.08 -24.94 27.49
C LYS A 322 -31.91 -26.43 27.83
N ARG A 323 -32.43 -27.32 26.98
CA ARG A 323 -32.26 -28.78 27.13
C ARG A 323 -30.80 -29.21 26.98
N ALA A 324 -30.07 -28.65 26.02
CA ALA A 324 -28.65 -28.92 25.86
C ALA A 324 -27.87 -28.52 27.12
N GLN A 325 -28.17 -27.35 27.72
CA GLN A 325 -27.53 -26.90 28.96
C GLN A 325 -27.90 -27.79 30.17
N GLU A 326 -29.12 -28.32 30.23
CA GLU A 326 -29.51 -29.30 31.25
C GLU A 326 -28.67 -30.58 31.16
N TYR A 327 -28.46 -31.11 29.94
CA TYR A 327 -27.59 -32.26 29.73
C TYR A 327 -26.13 -31.99 30.09
N VAL A 328 -25.61 -30.79 29.81
CA VAL A 328 -24.27 -30.37 30.25
C VAL A 328 -24.17 -30.36 31.79
N ASN A 329 -25.20 -29.87 32.48
CA ASN A 329 -25.20 -29.84 33.94
C ASN A 329 -25.30 -31.24 34.55
N LEU A 330 -26.08 -32.15 33.94
CA LEU A 330 -26.12 -33.56 34.35
C LEU A 330 -24.77 -34.26 34.12
N ALA A 331 -24.12 -34.00 32.99
CA ALA A 331 -22.79 -34.53 32.70
C ALA A 331 -21.76 -34.09 33.75
N LYS A 332 -21.81 -32.82 34.18
CA LYS A 332 -20.95 -32.31 35.28
C LYS A 332 -21.15 -33.06 36.59
N ASN A 333 -22.37 -33.51 36.88
CA ASN A 333 -22.65 -34.30 38.07
C ASN A 333 -22.14 -35.74 37.93
N ALA A 334 -22.27 -36.36 36.76
CA ALA A 334 -21.72 -37.69 36.49
C ALA A 334 -20.17 -37.71 36.59
N ILE A 335 -19.52 -36.64 36.13
CA ILE A 335 -18.06 -36.45 36.29
C ILE A 335 -17.66 -36.42 37.77
N LYS A 336 -18.42 -35.73 38.62
CA LYS A 336 -18.15 -35.65 40.07
C LYS A 336 -18.32 -36.98 40.80
N VAL A 337 -19.06 -37.92 40.22
CA VAL A 337 -19.26 -39.28 40.78
C VAL A 337 -18.33 -40.29 40.08
N ASP A 338 -17.38 -39.80 39.28
CA ASP A 338 -16.37 -40.58 38.54
C ASP A 338 -16.98 -41.61 37.57
N ASP A 339 -18.11 -41.26 36.93
CA ASP A 339 -18.69 -42.02 35.81
C ASP A 339 -18.47 -41.28 34.47
N PRO A 340 -17.30 -41.42 33.84
CA PRO A 340 -16.95 -40.72 32.61
C PRO A 340 -17.74 -41.22 31.39
N LYS A 341 -18.25 -42.46 31.43
CA LYS A 341 -19.04 -43.03 30.33
C LYS A 341 -20.43 -42.40 30.29
N GLU A 342 -21.07 -42.25 31.44
CA GLU A 342 -22.37 -41.57 31.53
C GLU A 342 -22.23 -40.08 31.16
N ALA A 343 -21.17 -39.42 31.64
CA ALA A 343 -20.88 -38.03 31.28
C ALA A 343 -20.73 -37.82 29.76
N LEU A 344 -19.98 -38.68 29.07
CA LEU A 344 -19.82 -38.62 27.61
C LEU A 344 -21.13 -38.84 26.86
N GLN A 345 -21.99 -39.73 27.34
CA GLN A 345 -23.31 -39.95 26.72
C GLN A 345 -24.20 -38.72 26.85
N LEU A 346 -24.19 -38.05 28.01
CA LEU A 346 -24.95 -36.84 28.27
C LEU A 346 -24.45 -35.66 27.43
N LEU A 347 -23.14 -35.50 27.26
CA LEU A 347 -22.56 -34.44 26.43
C LEU A 347 -22.85 -34.65 24.94
N ASN A 348 -22.81 -35.90 24.47
CA ASN A 348 -23.23 -36.22 23.11
C ASN A 348 -24.72 -35.97 22.87
N ARG A 349 -25.58 -36.15 23.90
CA ARG A 349 -26.99 -35.75 23.83
C ARG A 349 -27.13 -34.23 23.80
N ALA A 350 -26.34 -33.50 24.59
CA ALA A 350 -26.32 -32.04 24.56
C ALA A 350 -25.95 -31.48 23.17
N LEU A 351 -24.92 -32.04 22.53
CA LEU A 351 -24.51 -31.68 21.16
C LEU A 351 -25.53 -32.07 20.09
N LYS A 352 -26.38 -33.06 20.37
CA LYS A 352 -27.47 -33.44 19.46
C LYS A 352 -28.64 -32.46 19.52
N GLU A 353 -28.89 -31.88 20.70
CA GLU A 353 -29.91 -30.85 20.91
C GLU A 353 -29.41 -29.45 20.48
N ASP A 354 -28.15 -29.11 20.76
CA ASP A 354 -27.49 -27.89 20.30
C ASP A 354 -26.05 -28.17 19.85
N PRO A 355 -25.81 -28.34 18.53
CA PRO A 355 -24.49 -28.61 17.97
C PRO A 355 -23.45 -27.51 18.23
N ILE A 356 -23.89 -26.29 18.57
CA ILE A 356 -23.03 -25.12 18.81
C ILE A 356 -22.72 -24.97 20.31
N CYS A 357 -23.15 -25.92 21.16
CA CYS A 357 -22.84 -25.93 22.59
C CYS A 357 -21.35 -26.19 22.82
N GLY A 358 -20.54 -25.12 22.78
CA GLY A 358 -19.08 -25.19 22.91
C GLY A 358 -18.63 -25.78 24.25
N GLU A 359 -19.42 -25.62 25.31
CA GLU A 359 -19.15 -26.26 26.60
C GLU A 359 -19.27 -27.78 26.50
N ALA A 360 -20.31 -28.31 25.86
CA ALA A 360 -20.46 -29.76 25.70
C ALA A 360 -19.32 -30.39 24.88
N TYR A 361 -18.90 -29.70 23.81
CA TYR A 361 -17.86 -30.16 22.89
C TYR A 361 -16.47 -30.23 23.54
N ILE A 362 -16.11 -29.20 24.30
CA ILE A 362 -14.80 -29.15 24.98
C ILE A 362 -14.72 -30.23 26.05
N VAL A 363 -15.80 -30.41 26.83
CA VAL A 363 -15.82 -31.40 27.90
C VAL A 363 -15.81 -32.82 27.34
N SER A 364 -16.49 -33.09 26.21
CA SER A 364 -16.41 -34.40 25.56
C SER A 364 -15.00 -34.71 25.07
N LEU A 365 -14.30 -33.74 24.48
CA LEU A 365 -12.91 -33.93 24.02
C LEU A 365 -11.94 -34.18 25.18
N MET A 366 -12.13 -33.51 26.32
CA MET A 366 -11.30 -33.72 27.51
C MET A 366 -11.50 -35.11 28.11
N LEU A 367 -12.75 -35.59 28.17
CA LEU A 367 -13.06 -36.95 28.65
C LEU A 367 -12.54 -38.03 27.70
N GLU A 368 -12.67 -37.84 26.38
CA GLU A 368 -12.11 -38.76 25.37
C GLU A 368 -10.58 -38.82 25.43
N ALA A 369 -9.93 -37.72 25.79
CA ALA A 369 -8.48 -37.65 26.00
C ALA A 369 -8.02 -38.22 27.36
N GLY A 370 -8.93 -38.68 28.22
CA GLY A 370 -8.62 -39.25 29.53
C GLY A 370 -8.11 -38.22 30.55
N VAL A 371 -8.38 -36.93 30.34
CA VAL A 371 -7.96 -35.85 31.24
C VAL A 371 -8.98 -35.71 32.37
N ASN A 372 -8.52 -35.72 33.62
CA ASN A 372 -9.41 -35.58 34.78
C ASN A 372 -10.10 -34.20 34.74
N CYS A 373 -11.44 -34.22 34.68
CA CYS A 373 -12.25 -33.09 34.25
C CYS A 373 -12.59 -32.09 35.36
N GLU A 374 -12.29 -32.39 36.62
CA GLU A 374 -12.58 -31.45 37.73
C GLU A 374 -11.74 -30.17 37.64
N ASP A 375 -10.46 -30.27 37.24
CA ASP A 375 -9.57 -29.11 37.08
C ASP A 375 -9.69 -28.45 35.69
N GLY A 376 -10.02 -29.23 34.66
CA GLY A 376 -10.09 -28.78 33.26
C GLY A 376 -11.31 -27.93 32.92
N LEU A 377 -12.46 -28.19 33.55
CA LEU A 377 -13.72 -27.49 33.25
C LEU A 377 -13.68 -26.01 33.67
N ALA A 378 -13.20 -25.76 34.88
CA ALA A 378 -13.11 -24.41 35.43
C ALA A 378 -12.06 -23.59 34.67
N ALA A 379 -10.95 -24.22 34.27
CA ALA A 379 -9.92 -23.60 33.45
C ALA A 379 -10.43 -23.28 32.03
N GLY A 380 -11.05 -24.25 31.34
CA GLY A 380 -11.53 -24.07 29.97
C GLY A 380 -12.68 -23.06 29.82
N VAL A 381 -13.64 -23.05 30.75
CA VAL A 381 -14.73 -22.06 30.76
C VAL A 381 -14.24 -20.68 31.19
N ALA A 382 -13.29 -20.60 32.13
CA ALA A 382 -12.65 -19.33 32.48
C ALA A 382 -11.82 -18.78 31.30
N ASP A 383 -11.15 -19.64 30.54
CA ASP A 383 -10.34 -19.23 29.39
C ASP A 383 -11.19 -18.79 28.20
N LEU A 384 -12.37 -19.39 27.97
CA LEU A 384 -13.35 -18.90 26.99
C LEU A 384 -13.97 -17.55 27.39
N LYS A 385 -14.35 -17.39 28.66
CA LYS A 385 -14.83 -16.08 29.17
C LYS A 385 -13.72 -15.03 29.13
N ARG A 386 -12.48 -15.41 29.42
CA ARG A 386 -11.30 -14.53 29.33
C ARG A 386 -10.93 -14.25 27.88
N MET A 387 -11.14 -15.15 26.92
CA MET A 387 -10.97 -14.91 25.49
C MET A 387 -12.03 -13.96 24.92
N ASN A 388 -13.29 -14.09 25.33
CA ASN A 388 -14.32 -13.10 24.99
C ASN A 388 -14.01 -11.73 25.63
N ALA A 389 -13.49 -11.71 26.85
CA ALA A 389 -12.96 -10.48 27.46
C ALA A 389 -11.69 -9.96 26.76
N TRP A 390 -10.85 -10.85 26.21
CA TRP A 390 -9.65 -10.53 25.44
C TRP A 390 -10.00 -9.89 24.10
N GLN A 391 -11.02 -10.39 23.39
CA GLN A 391 -11.58 -9.75 22.19
C GLN A 391 -12.14 -8.35 22.48
N ASN A 392 -12.86 -8.19 23.60
CA ASN A 392 -13.39 -6.88 24.00
C ASN A 392 -12.30 -5.91 24.47
N ALA A 393 -11.22 -6.42 25.09
CA ALA A 393 -10.09 -5.60 25.55
C ALA A 393 -9.15 -5.18 24.42
N MET A 394 -9.04 -5.97 23.33
CA MET A 394 -8.24 -5.62 22.15
C MET A 394 -8.74 -4.36 21.42
N GLN A 395 -9.98 -3.93 21.68
CA GLN A 395 -10.55 -2.70 21.14
C GLN A 395 -10.15 -1.41 21.91
N TYR A 396 -9.55 -1.50 23.10
CA TYR A 396 -9.16 -0.32 23.89
C TYR A 396 -7.74 -0.48 24.46
N SER A 397 -6.79 0.23 23.84
CA SER A 397 -5.34 0.14 24.12
C SER A 397 -4.94 0.91 25.38
N ASP A 398 -4.21 0.24 26.29
CA ASP A 398 -3.43 0.92 27.34
C ASP A 398 -2.10 0.19 27.62
N SER A 399 -0.98 0.92 27.61
CA SER A 399 0.40 0.39 27.53
C SER A 399 0.81 -0.50 28.71
N LYS A 400 0.18 -0.34 29.88
CA LYS A 400 0.47 -1.15 31.08
C LYS A 400 -0.04 -2.59 30.95
N ARG A 401 -1.17 -2.80 30.27
CA ARG A 401 -1.77 -4.13 30.03
C ARG A 401 -1.00 -4.96 29.01
N GLN A 402 -0.26 -4.31 28.09
CA GLN A 402 0.48 -5.00 27.04
C GLN A 402 1.72 -5.74 27.57
N LYS A 403 2.40 -5.19 28.59
CA LYS A 403 3.50 -5.88 29.29
C LYS A 403 3.01 -7.04 30.17
N GLU A 404 1.82 -6.94 30.74
CA GLU A 404 1.19 -8.05 31.48
C GLU A 404 0.80 -9.19 30.54
N LEU A 405 0.33 -8.86 29.31
CA LEU A 405 0.00 -9.83 28.26
C LEU A 405 1.23 -10.57 27.71
N GLU A 406 2.36 -9.90 27.49
CA GLU A 406 3.60 -10.54 27.03
C GLU A 406 4.21 -11.47 28.09
N ASN A 407 4.09 -11.14 29.37
CA ASN A 407 4.53 -12.02 30.46
C ASN A 407 3.62 -13.25 30.64
N TYR A 408 2.34 -13.14 30.26
CA TYR A 408 1.39 -14.25 30.32
C TYR A 408 1.53 -15.21 29.13
N ALA A 409 1.75 -14.69 27.92
CA ALA A 409 2.00 -15.48 26.71
C ALA A 409 3.28 -16.34 26.79
N LYS A 410 4.26 -15.91 27.60
CA LYS A 410 5.47 -16.69 27.88
C LYS A 410 5.27 -17.87 28.83
N LYS A 411 4.11 -17.97 29.51
CA LYS A 411 3.87 -18.96 30.57
C LYS A 411 2.95 -20.12 30.19
N VAL A 412 2.25 -20.09 29.05
CA VAL A 412 1.26 -21.13 28.76
C VAL A 412 1.44 -21.68 27.34
N ASP A 413 1.91 -22.92 27.26
CA ASP A 413 1.98 -23.77 26.05
C ASP A 413 0.57 -24.24 25.58
N HIS A 414 -0.45 -23.39 25.74
CA HIS A 414 -1.86 -23.68 25.42
C HIS A 414 -2.26 -23.28 24.00
N ASN A 415 -1.47 -22.44 23.32
CA ASN A 415 -1.82 -21.96 21.98
C ASN A 415 -1.84 -23.10 20.95
N ILE A 416 -1.05 -24.16 21.15
CA ILE A 416 -1.01 -25.31 20.24
C ILE A 416 -2.30 -26.13 20.35
N LEU A 417 -2.79 -26.38 21.57
CA LEU A 417 -4.01 -27.14 21.81
C LEU A 417 -5.26 -26.36 21.33
N VAL A 418 -5.31 -25.06 21.58
CA VAL A 418 -6.44 -24.20 21.19
C VAL A 418 -6.53 -24.04 19.66
N MET A 419 -5.39 -23.94 18.96
CA MET A 419 -5.38 -23.92 17.49
C MET A 419 -5.80 -25.26 16.90
N ASP A 420 -5.43 -26.39 17.51
CA ASP A 420 -5.84 -27.72 17.06
C ASP A 420 -7.34 -27.99 17.29
N ILE A 421 -7.89 -27.53 18.44
CA ILE A 421 -9.33 -27.58 18.73
C ILE A 421 -10.11 -26.72 17.72
N ARG A 422 -9.65 -25.49 17.46
CA ARG A 422 -10.29 -24.58 16.50
C ARG A 422 -10.32 -25.16 15.09
N ARG A 423 -9.20 -25.74 14.64
CA ARG A 423 -9.09 -26.40 13.34
C ARG A 423 -10.04 -27.60 13.21
N LYS A 424 -10.23 -28.37 14.30
CA LYS A 424 -11.17 -29.51 14.34
C LYS A 424 -12.64 -29.07 14.36
N MET A 425 -12.95 -27.93 14.98
CA MET A 425 -14.29 -27.34 14.92
C MET A 425 -14.64 -26.85 13.52
N GLU A 426 -13.74 -26.12 12.87
CA GLU A 426 -13.92 -25.61 11.50
C GLU A 426 -14.11 -26.78 10.50
N LEU A 427 -13.34 -27.87 10.64
CA LEU A 427 -13.49 -29.08 9.82
C LEU A 427 -14.83 -29.82 10.03
N ARG A 428 -15.40 -29.79 11.24
CA ARG A 428 -16.70 -30.41 11.52
C ARG A 428 -17.87 -29.58 11.01
N GLU A 429 -17.73 -28.26 11.05
CA GLU A 429 -18.70 -27.31 10.50
C GLU A 429 -18.78 -27.44 8.96
N GLU A 430 -17.63 -27.58 8.29
CA GLU A 430 -17.58 -27.88 6.85
C GLU A 430 -18.21 -29.23 6.48
N GLN A 431 -18.07 -30.25 7.33
CA GLN A 431 -18.70 -31.56 7.12
C GLN A 431 -20.22 -31.55 7.35
N TRP A 432 -20.75 -30.62 8.13
CA TRP A 432 -22.19 -30.50 8.41
C TRP A 432 -22.92 -29.67 7.34
N VAL A 433 -22.22 -28.77 6.64
CA VAL A 433 -22.76 -27.92 5.57
C VAL A 433 -22.87 -28.66 4.22
N GLN A 434 -22.27 -29.84 4.08
CA GLN A 434 -22.50 -30.72 2.92
C GLN A 434 -23.76 -31.56 3.15
N PRO A 435 -24.86 -31.35 2.40
CA PRO A 435 -26.02 -32.22 2.48
C PRO A 435 -25.63 -33.59 1.93
N SER A 436 -25.92 -34.66 2.69
CA SER A 436 -25.94 -36.02 2.15
C SER A 436 -26.84 -36.04 0.91
N SER A 437 -26.25 -36.27 -0.25
CA SER A 437 -26.94 -36.61 -1.51
C SER A 437 -27.84 -37.83 -1.36
#